data_AF-A7SIQ0-F1
#
_entry.id   AF-A7SIQ0-F1
#
_cell.length_a   1.000
_cell.length_b   1.000
_cell.length_c   1.000
_cell.angle_alpha   90.00
_cell.angle_beta   90.00
_cell.angle_gamma   90.00
#
_symmetry.space_group_name_H-M   'P 1'
#
loop_
_entity.id
_entity.type
_entity.pdbx_description
1 polymer ?
#
loop_
_entity_poly.entity_id
_entity_poly.type
_entity_poly.pdbx_seq_one_letter_code
_entity_poly.pdbx_strand_id
1 'polypeptide(L)'
;MYSSGCTFFYRGIYPSVINGQFIFSNEGHIMITCARITNWQKNDKIAFEDSMLLRLYDGEEWCSVAPLHTTSLTTSFFRYLIGKFAGLKILTFQENFSIDYELAMNYSMACKECPDYLYDYDNLRDHWQRFCLNMEPTAGLQAKSFFKTVFNQHLKSNVFVTAFDCSNVAKLFVDYNVYCKIKEKLERRVGLKVPQEAPVRITKRRLPCVKHMFASNKDMEKCIENLKRKNEEIAFQMEVRGIRLFQTIQSNLAEQARKVLALDLELYEDDPTRILEIGFTLFRMHASIEQGCHVFKCRHIIIKENQHLFNKDIFPDNRNKFNFGTTQFLCFSRAKSTLKAVLSEAEIITAHSAANLTDYLRERGVDLPDIVDTRLLYLAAFPSAKHQQNLARILNELHIKHDYNNNFLSDQLHNAGNDAYYTMEIFKELVWKGLPSGT
;
A
#
# COMPACT_ATOMS: atom_id res chain seq x y z
N MET A 1 33.09 39.70 17.27
CA MET A 1 31.76 39.23 17.74
C MET A 1 30.93 40.45 18.09
N TYR A 2 29.86 40.71 17.34
CA TYR A 2 28.85 41.70 17.73
C TYR A 2 27.56 40.93 17.96
N SER A 3 26.97 41.05 19.16
CA SER A 3 25.61 40.59 19.42
C SER A 3 24.68 41.79 19.40
N SER A 4 23.83 41.89 18.39
CA SER A 4 22.66 42.76 18.44
C SER A 4 21.43 41.90 18.73
N GLY A 5 20.77 42.15 19.86
CA GLY A 5 19.49 41.54 20.18
C GLY A 5 18.36 42.31 19.50
N CYS A 6 17.58 41.63 18.67
CA CYS A 6 16.28 42.14 18.20
C CYS A 6 15.16 41.32 18.84
N THR A 7 14.24 42.00 19.52
CA THR A 7 13.03 41.40 20.09
C THR A 7 11.85 41.73 19.17
N PHE A 8 11.13 40.72 18.68
CA PHE A 8 9.91 40.91 17.91
C PHE A 8 8.70 40.43 18.71
N PHE A 9 7.64 41.24 18.72
CA PHE A 9 6.36 40.87 19.30
C PHE A 9 5.40 40.44 18.20
N TYR A 10 4.85 39.23 18.32
CA TYR A 10 3.76 38.76 17.47
C TYR A 10 2.44 38.80 18.26
N ARG A 11 1.37 39.34 17.66
CA ARG A 11 0.04 39.37 18.26
C ARG A 11 -0.82 38.29 17.61
N GLY A 12 -0.87 37.13 18.26
CA GLY A 12 -1.82 36.03 18.01
C GLY A 12 -2.50 35.62 19.32
N ILE A 13 -3.47 34.70 19.26
CA ILE A 13 -4.48 34.41 20.30
C ILE A 13 -3.90 33.96 21.67
N TYR A 14 -2.59 33.72 21.79
CA TYR A 14 -1.86 33.69 23.06
C TYR A 14 -0.51 34.42 22.92
N PRO A 15 -0.08 35.24 23.91
CA PRO A 15 1.21 35.92 23.85
C PRO A 15 2.35 34.95 24.14
N SER A 16 3.20 34.66 23.15
CA SER A 16 4.45 33.93 23.33
C SER A 16 5.62 34.84 22.93
N VAL A 17 6.61 34.97 23.83
CA VAL A 17 7.84 35.72 23.56
C VAL A 17 8.89 34.74 23.02
N ILE A 18 9.41 34.99 21.83
CA ILE A 18 10.51 34.22 21.23
C ILE A 18 11.79 35.05 21.42
N ASN A 19 12.73 34.54 22.21
CA ASN A 19 14.09 35.09 22.29
C ASN A 19 15.06 34.11 21.63
N GLY A 20 15.85 34.58 20.67
CA GLY A 20 16.93 33.84 20.03
C GLY A 20 18.15 34.72 19.78
N GLN A 21 19.34 34.14 19.85
CA GLN A 21 20.60 34.78 19.45
C GLN A 21 21.14 34.10 18.19
N PHE A 22 21.57 34.91 17.23
CA PHE A 22 22.29 34.46 16.05
C PHE A 22 23.77 34.75 16.23
N ILE A 23 24.64 33.76 15.99
CA ILE A 23 26.09 33.96 15.94
C ILE A 23 26.53 33.67 14.52
N PHE A 24 27.18 34.66 13.91
CA PHE A 24 27.75 34.56 12.57
C PHE A 24 29.23 34.16 12.67
N SER A 25 29.66 33.18 11.88
CA SER A 25 31.09 32.92 11.64
C SER A 25 31.52 33.57 10.32
N ASN A 26 32.80 33.91 10.21
CA ASN A 26 33.37 34.66 9.08
C ASN A 26 33.51 33.85 7.78
N GLU A 27 33.10 32.58 7.74
CA GLU A 27 33.27 31.69 6.58
C GLU A 27 31.93 31.30 5.91
N GLY A 28 30.87 32.08 6.13
CA GLY A 28 29.60 31.92 5.38
C GLY A 28 28.72 30.73 5.81
N HIS A 29 29.07 30.03 6.89
CA HIS A 29 28.22 28.99 7.46
C HIS A 29 27.28 29.56 8.54
N ILE A 30 25.98 29.31 8.38
CA ILE A 30 24.97 29.65 9.39
C ILE A 30 24.82 28.44 10.32
N MET A 31 25.28 28.57 11.57
CA MET A 31 24.96 27.63 12.64
C MET A 31 23.78 28.16 13.45
N ILE A 32 22.66 27.43 13.45
CA ILE A 32 21.48 27.76 14.25
C ILE A 32 21.51 26.93 15.53
N THR A 33 21.75 27.55 16.68
CA THR A 33 21.62 26.89 17.99
C THR A 33 20.28 27.25 18.64
N CYS A 34 19.41 26.23 18.71
CA CYS A 34 18.28 25.99 19.61
C CYS A 34 17.44 27.19 20.09
N ALA A 35 16.17 27.24 19.68
CA ALA A 35 15.14 28.08 20.31
C ALA A 35 14.49 27.31 21.47
N ARG A 36 14.53 27.88 22.68
CA ARG A 36 13.81 27.34 23.84
C ARG A 36 12.43 28.00 23.91
N ILE A 37 11.37 27.25 23.60
CA ILE A 37 9.99 27.68 23.85
C ILE A 37 9.62 27.23 25.26
N THR A 38 9.57 28.14 26.22
CA THR A 38 8.97 27.86 27.53
C THR A 38 7.50 28.22 27.49
N ASN A 39 6.63 27.21 27.55
CA ASN A 39 5.20 27.42 27.74
C ASN A 39 4.96 27.69 29.24
N TRP A 40 4.37 28.85 29.56
CA TRP A 40 4.15 29.27 30.96
C TRP A 40 2.81 28.73 31.47
N GLN A 41 2.67 27.40 31.52
CA GLN A 41 1.76 26.66 32.39
C GLN A 41 1.92 25.14 32.16
N LYS A 42 2.21 24.43 33.26
CA LYS A 42 2.45 22.97 33.43
C LYS A 42 3.86 22.44 33.10
N ASN A 43 4.54 22.02 34.18
CA ASN A 43 5.81 21.32 34.25
C ASN A 43 5.64 19.83 33.87
N ASP A 44 5.51 19.49 32.59
CA ASP A 44 5.70 18.10 32.16
C ASP A 44 6.66 18.05 30.97
N LYS A 45 7.74 17.26 31.12
CA LYS A 45 8.69 16.96 30.05
C LYS A 45 8.03 15.95 29.12
N ILE A 46 7.69 16.37 27.90
CA ILE A 46 7.31 15.44 26.83
C ILE A 46 8.47 15.37 25.85
N ALA A 47 9.07 14.18 25.72
CA ALA A 47 10.03 13.86 24.67
C ALA A 47 9.23 13.31 23.48
N PHE A 48 9.32 13.98 22.33
CA PHE A 48 8.87 13.46 21.05
C PHE A 48 10.09 13.25 20.16
N GLU A 49 10.38 12.00 19.82
CA GLU A 49 11.35 11.62 18.81
C GLU A 49 10.66 11.55 17.44
N ASP A 50 10.58 12.69 16.76
CA ASP A 50 10.42 12.70 15.30
C ASP A 50 11.54 13.55 14.72
N SER A 51 12.34 12.95 13.84
CA SER A 51 13.45 13.58 13.15
C SER A 51 13.08 13.78 11.67
N MET A 52 12.97 15.03 11.23
CA MET A 52 12.95 15.33 9.79
C MET A 52 14.39 15.39 9.27
N LEU A 53 14.68 14.61 8.22
CA LEU A 53 15.93 14.67 7.48
C LEU A 53 15.84 15.77 6.42
N LEU A 54 16.55 16.88 6.62
CA LEU A 54 16.78 17.88 5.59
C LEU A 54 18.12 17.57 4.92
N ARG A 55 18.11 17.37 3.60
CA ARG A 55 19.34 17.31 2.79
C ARG A 55 19.45 18.59 1.97
N LEU A 56 20.62 19.21 2.00
CA LEU A 56 20.94 20.39 1.19
C LEU A 56 21.85 19.94 0.03
N TYR A 57 21.52 20.43 -1.17
CA TYR A 57 22.27 20.19 -2.39
C TYR A 57 22.78 21.54 -2.89
N ASP A 58 24.09 21.68 -3.08
CA ASP A 58 24.72 22.95 -3.45
C ASP A 58 24.95 23.11 -4.96
N GLY A 59 24.62 22.07 -5.74
CA GLY A 59 24.81 22.03 -7.18
C GLY A 59 25.90 21.06 -7.64
N GLU A 60 26.79 20.59 -6.74
CA GLU A 60 27.87 19.65 -7.08
C GLU A 60 27.92 18.44 -6.14
N GLU A 61 27.68 18.59 -4.83
CA GLU A 61 27.68 17.48 -3.85
C GLU A 61 26.56 17.55 -2.80
N TRP A 62 26.36 16.45 -2.06
CA TRP A 62 25.43 16.37 -0.94
C TRP A 62 26.17 16.58 0.38
N CYS A 63 25.82 17.64 1.13
CA CYS A 63 26.42 17.92 2.44
C CYS A 63 25.73 17.16 3.59
N SER A 64 26.51 16.81 4.62
CA SER A 64 26.10 15.96 5.75
C SER A 64 25.11 16.60 6.74
N VAL A 65 24.35 15.72 7.39
CA VAL A 65 23.04 15.94 8.06
C VAL A 65 23.17 16.36 9.54
N ALA A 66 22.30 17.26 10.01
CA ALA A 66 21.98 17.42 11.43
C ALA A 66 20.47 17.19 11.67
N PRO A 67 20.07 16.51 12.75
CA PRO A 67 18.66 16.28 13.07
C PRO A 67 17.99 17.59 13.51
N LEU A 68 16.84 17.90 12.91
CA LEU A 68 15.96 18.99 13.33
C LEU A 68 14.78 18.41 14.10
N HIS A 69 14.64 18.84 15.35
CA HIS A 69 13.43 18.63 16.15
C HIS A 69 12.56 19.89 16.07
N THR A 70 11.44 19.83 15.36
CA THR A 70 10.52 20.98 15.24
C THR A 70 9.06 20.54 15.23
N THR A 71 8.20 21.31 15.90
CA THR A 71 6.74 21.17 15.88
C THR A 71 6.11 21.87 14.66
N SER A 72 4.93 21.39 14.27
CA SER A 72 4.28 21.49 12.93
C SER A 72 3.89 22.87 12.39
N LEU A 73 4.19 23.97 13.07
CA LEU A 73 3.83 25.34 12.65
C LEU A 73 4.98 26.16 12.05
N THR A 74 6.18 25.58 11.94
CA THR A 74 7.40 26.31 11.55
C THR A 74 7.75 26.23 10.06
N THR A 75 7.20 25.26 9.32
CA THR A 75 7.66 24.89 7.96
C THR A 75 7.43 25.98 6.91
N SER A 76 6.32 26.72 6.99
CA SER A 76 5.98 27.76 5.99
C SER A 76 6.83 29.02 6.14
N PHE A 77 7.13 29.42 7.39
CA PHE A 77 7.96 30.60 7.67
C PHE A 77 9.44 30.31 7.43
N PHE A 78 9.90 29.10 7.77
CA PHE A 78 11.27 28.65 7.48
C PHE A 78 11.54 28.56 5.96
N ARG A 79 10.57 28.08 5.17
CA ARG A 79 10.66 28.07 3.70
C ARG A 79 10.84 29.45 3.10
N TYR A 80 10.08 30.44 3.59
CA TYR A 80 10.16 31.82 3.11
C TYR A 80 11.52 32.47 3.42
N LEU A 81 12.07 32.19 4.61
CA LEU A 81 13.37 32.74 5.03
C LEU A 81 14.56 32.12 4.28
N ILE A 82 14.61 30.79 4.11
CA ILE A 82 15.71 30.11 3.41
C ILE A 82 15.72 30.47 1.91
N GLY A 83 14.55 30.47 1.27
CA GLY A 83 14.44 30.79 -0.16
C GLY A 83 14.84 32.23 -0.49
N LYS A 84 14.67 33.17 0.44
CA LYS A 84 14.96 34.59 0.22
C LYS A 84 16.42 34.99 0.53
N PHE A 85 17.11 34.27 1.41
CA PHE A 85 18.46 34.63 1.85
C PHE A 85 19.60 33.81 1.22
N ALA A 86 19.35 32.60 0.69
CA ALA A 86 20.43 31.72 0.25
C ALA A 86 20.38 31.29 -1.24
N GLY A 87 19.35 31.69 -2.00
CA GLY A 87 19.16 31.19 -3.38
C GLY A 87 18.92 29.67 -3.48
N LEU A 88 18.79 28.97 -2.35
CA LEU A 88 18.60 27.53 -2.27
C LEU A 88 17.12 27.19 -2.52
N LYS A 89 16.86 26.39 -3.56
CA LYS A 89 15.53 25.84 -3.84
C LYS A 89 15.30 24.59 -3.00
N ILE A 90 14.36 24.65 -2.06
CA ILE A 90 13.88 23.45 -1.37
C ILE A 90 13.03 22.67 -2.36
N LEU A 91 13.58 21.58 -2.90
CA LEU A 91 12.86 20.68 -3.79
C LEU A 91 11.77 19.96 -3.00
N THR A 92 10.55 19.99 -3.53
CA THR A 92 9.51 19.07 -3.11
C THR A 92 9.90 17.65 -3.48
N PHE A 93 9.39 16.65 -2.77
CA PHE A 93 9.68 15.25 -3.08
C PHE A 93 9.30 14.88 -4.53
N GLN A 94 8.24 15.50 -5.08
CA GLN A 94 7.84 15.38 -6.49
C GLN A 94 8.88 15.95 -7.46
N GLU A 95 9.49 17.08 -7.14
CA GLU A 95 10.58 17.65 -7.94
C GLU A 95 11.84 16.78 -7.85
N ASN A 96 12.13 16.21 -6.68
CA ASN A 96 13.24 15.28 -6.50
C ASN A 96 13.03 13.97 -7.29
N PHE A 97 11.80 13.45 -7.35
CA PHE A 97 11.45 12.31 -8.19
C PHE A 97 11.65 12.61 -9.68
N SER A 98 11.37 13.83 -10.12
CA SER A 98 11.56 14.24 -11.53
C SER A 98 13.04 14.29 -11.90
N ILE A 99 13.90 14.73 -10.97
CA ILE A 99 15.37 14.76 -11.12
C ILE A 99 15.96 13.34 -11.04
N ASP A 100 15.47 12.50 -10.12
CA ASP A 100 15.86 11.09 -10.03
C ASP A 100 15.36 10.26 -11.22
N TYR A 101 14.26 10.68 -11.86
CA TYR A 101 13.74 10.09 -13.10
C TYR A 101 14.65 10.40 -14.29
N GLU A 102 15.23 11.61 -14.38
CA GLU A 102 16.22 11.98 -15.39
C GLU A 102 17.47 11.06 -15.38
N LEU A 103 17.91 10.57 -14.23
CA LEU A 103 19.06 9.66 -14.12
C LEU A 103 18.79 8.22 -14.63
N ALA A 104 17.52 7.80 -14.69
CA ALA A 104 17.12 6.50 -15.26
C ALA A 104 16.77 6.59 -16.75
N MET A 105 16.71 7.80 -17.33
CA MET A 105 16.07 8.05 -18.63
C MET A 105 16.83 7.55 -19.85
N ASN A 106 18.15 7.30 -19.78
CA ASN A 106 18.92 6.94 -20.97
C ASN A 106 18.47 5.63 -21.65
N TYR A 107 17.77 4.75 -20.93
CA TYR A 107 17.22 3.50 -21.46
C TYR A 107 15.77 3.26 -21.06
N SER A 108 15.06 4.33 -20.69
CA SER A 108 13.66 4.27 -20.27
C SER A 108 12.76 4.80 -21.38
N MET A 109 11.67 4.09 -21.66
CA MET A 109 10.67 4.51 -22.65
C MET A 109 9.27 4.42 -22.08
N ALA A 110 8.45 5.45 -22.31
CA ALA A 110 7.03 5.42 -21.96
C ALA A 110 6.35 4.25 -22.68
N CYS A 111 5.63 3.43 -21.93
CA CYS A 111 4.93 2.29 -22.48
C CYS A 111 3.61 2.72 -23.14
N LYS A 112 3.53 2.59 -24.47
CA LYS A 112 2.35 2.97 -25.28
C LYS A 112 1.18 1.99 -25.11
N GLU A 113 1.48 0.69 -25.13
CA GLU A 113 0.54 -0.41 -24.92
C GLU A 113 1.16 -1.36 -23.91
N CYS A 114 0.65 -1.30 -22.68
CA CYS A 114 1.18 -2.09 -21.59
C CYS A 114 0.28 -3.29 -21.36
N PRO A 115 0.85 -4.50 -21.22
CA PRO A 115 0.06 -5.67 -20.84
C PRO A 115 -0.69 -5.39 -19.55
N ASP A 116 -1.94 -5.85 -19.46
CA ASP A 116 -2.74 -5.68 -18.24
C ASP A 116 -2.18 -6.49 -17.06
N TYR A 117 -1.39 -7.52 -17.35
CA TYR A 117 -0.83 -8.47 -16.39
C TYR A 117 0.66 -8.72 -16.66
N LEU A 118 1.49 -8.68 -15.61
CA LEU A 118 2.94 -8.90 -15.66
C LEU A 118 3.44 -9.61 -14.38
N TYR A 119 4.64 -10.17 -14.39
CA TYR A 119 5.20 -10.90 -13.25
C TYR A 119 6.09 -10.01 -12.40
N ASP A 120 5.84 -9.93 -11.09
CA ASP A 120 6.61 -9.16 -10.11
C ASP A 120 7.99 -9.77 -9.89
N TYR A 121 9.04 -9.14 -10.43
CA TYR A 121 10.41 -9.67 -10.43
C TYR A 121 10.99 -9.84 -9.03
N ASP A 122 10.71 -8.91 -8.11
CA ASP A 122 11.17 -9.03 -6.72
C ASP A 122 10.47 -10.21 -6.02
N ASN A 123 9.17 -10.40 -6.28
CA ASN A 123 8.45 -11.56 -5.77
C ASN A 123 9.01 -12.89 -6.34
N LEU A 124 9.25 -12.98 -7.65
CA LEU A 124 9.88 -14.16 -8.28
C LEU A 124 11.20 -14.51 -7.59
N ARG A 125 12.05 -13.48 -7.41
CA ARG A 125 13.37 -13.62 -6.78
C ARG A 125 13.25 -14.16 -5.36
N ASP A 126 12.43 -13.51 -4.54
CA ASP A 126 12.41 -13.77 -3.11
C ASP A 126 11.62 -15.03 -2.77
N HIS A 127 10.53 -15.31 -3.48
CA HIS A 127 9.72 -16.52 -3.27
C HIS A 127 10.46 -17.77 -3.72
N TRP A 128 11.03 -17.79 -4.92
CA TRP A 128 11.76 -18.98 -5.38
C TRP A 128 13.04 -19.24 -4.60
N GLN A 129 13.74 -18.21 -4.10
CA GLN A 129 14.86 -18.41 -3.18
C GLN A 129 14.41 -19.07 -1.87
N ARG A 130 13.31 -18.59 -1.27
CA ARG A 130 12.75 -19.17 -0.05
C ARG A 130 12.25 -20.60 -0.26
N PHE A 131 11.55 -20.85 -1.36
CA PHE A 131 11.09 -22.18 -1.75
C PHE A 131 12.27 -23.15 -1.86
N CYS A 132 13.28 -22.80 -2.67
CA CYS A 132 14.46 -23.66 -2.84
C CYS A 132 15.18 -23.89 -1.52
N LEU A 133 15.32 -22.87 -0.67
CA LEU A 133 15.96 -22.99 0.65
C LEU A 133 15.20 -23.95 1.58
N ASN A 134 13.87 -23.92 1.55
CA ASN A 134 13.02 -24.80 2.35
C ASN A 134 13.04 -26.25 1.85
N MET A 135 13.22 -26.46 0.54
CA MET A 135 13.34 -27.79 -0.05
C MET A 135 14.72 -28.39 0.22
N GLU A 136 15.78 -27.62 -0.04
CA GLU A 136 17.15 -28.05 0.20
C GLU A 136 18.08 -26.83 0.44
N PRO A 137 18.88 -26.80 1.52
CA PRO A 137 19.76 -25.67 1.81
C PRO A 137 20.71 -25.31 0.65
N THR A 138 21.24 -26.31 -0.05
CA THR A 138 22.13 -26.14 -1.21
C THR A 138 21.40 -25.51 -2.40
N ALA A 139 20.17 -25.93 -2.69
CA ALA A 139 19.32 -25.35 -3.72
C ALA A 139 18.99 -23.89 -3.40
N GLY A 140 18.74 -23.55 -2.14
CA GLY A 140 18.59 -22.16 -1.69
C GLY A 140 19.81 -21.28 -1.99
N LEU A 141 21.03 -21.77 -1.68
CA LEU A 141 22.28 -21.07 -2.00
C LEU A 141 22.50 -20.92 -3.51
N GLN A 142 22.17 -21.97 -4.28
CA GLN A 142 22.25 -21.94 -5.75
C GLN A 142 21.25 -20.94 -6.35
N ALA A 143 20.02 -20.88 -5.85
CA ALA A 143 19.00 -19.91 -6.25
C ALA A 143 19.45 -18.47 -5.94
N LYS A 144 20.00 -18.22 -4.75
CA LYS A 144 20.55 -16.91 -4.38
C LYS A 144 21.70 -16.50 -5.32
N SER A 145 22.61 -17.42 -5.62
CA SER A 145 23.72 -17.19 -6.56
C SER A 145 23.23 -16.97 -8.00
N PHE A 146 22.18 -17.68 -8.40
CA PHE A 146 21.51 -17.50 -9.68
C PHE A 146 21.00 -16.06 -9.83
N PHE A 147 20.19 -15.56 -8.90
CA PHE A 147 19.64 -14.21 -9.01
C PHE A 147 20.69 -13.10 -8.94
N LYS A 148 21.83 -13.34 -8.29
CA LYS A 148 22.99 -12.43 -8.31
C LYS A 148 23.66 -12.32 -9.70
N THR A 149 23.52 -13.33 -10.54
CA THR A 149 24.27 -13.46 -11.80
C THR A 149 23.40 -13.48 -13.06
N VAL A 150 22.12 -13.84 -12.92
CA VAL A 150 21.18 -14.06 -14.04
C VAL A 150 21.01 -12.81 -14.90
N PHE A 151 21.03 -11.62 -14.29
CA PHE A 151 20.90 -10.38 -15.06
C PHE A 151 22.01 -10.26 -16.11
N ASN A 152 23.27 -10.26 -15.65
CA ASN A 152 24.43 -10.09 -16.53
C ASN A 152 24.57 -11.24 -17.54
N GLN A 153 24.21 -12.46 -17.15
CA GLN A 153 24.36 -13.63 -18.01
C GLN A 153 23.23 -13.75 -19.05
N HIS A 154 22.02 -13.35 -18.69
CA HIS A 154 20.83 -13.78 -19.42
C HIS A 154 19.75 -12.73 -19.62
N LEU A 155 19.67 -11.67 -18.80
CA LEU A 155 18.58 -10.69 -18.86
C LEU A 155 19.00 -9.30 -19.34
N LYS A 156 20.28 -9.07 -19.63
CA LYS A 156 20.79 -7.76 -20.06
C LYS A 156 20.07 -7.17 -21.29
N SER A 157 19.62 -8.02 -22.21
CA SER A 157 18.88 -7.62 -23.41
C SER A 157 17.36 -7.70 -23.27
N ASN A 158 16.85 -8.01 -22.07
CA ASN A 158 15.42 -8.13 -21.81
C ASN A 158 14.84 -6.80 -21.31
N VAL A 159 13.57 -6.57 -21.62
CA VAL A 159 12.83 -5.40 -21.17
C VAL A 159 12.21 -5.70 -19.81
N PHE A 160 12.42 -4.78 -18.87
CA PHE A 160 11.73 -4.74 -17.60
C PHE A 160 10.69 -3.62 -17.63
N VAL A 161 9.71 -3.69 -16.73
CA VAL A 161 8.64 -2.71 -16.66
C VAL A 161 8.52 -2.20 -15.24
N THR A 162 8.66 -0.90 -15.01
CA THR A 162 8.23 -0.31 -13.74
C THR A 162 6.79 0.14 -13.87
N ALA A 163 5.93 -0.36 -13.00
CA ALA A 163 4.53 0.00 -12.94
C ALA A 163 4.04 -0.05 -11.49
N PHE A 164 2.81 0.37 -11.29
CA PHE A 164 2.08 0.11 -10.05
C PHE A 164 1.24 -1.15 -10.21
N ASP A 165 1.23 -2.00 -9.19
CA ASP A 165 0.17 -2.98 -9.07
C ASP A 165 -1.15 -2.33 -8.63
N CYS A 166 -2.20 -3.14 -8.60
CA CYS A 166 -3.51 -2.77 -8.10
C CYS A 166 -3.55 -2.40 -6.60
N SER A 167 -2.55 -2.80 -5.81
CA SER A 167 -2.40 -2.34 -4.42
C SER A 167 -1.72 -0.96 -4.34
N ASN A 168 -1.48 -0.29 -5.47
CA ASN A 168 -0.72 0.95 -5.59
C ASN A 168 0.75 0.83 -5.14
N VAL A 169 1.34 -0.37 -5.24
CA VAL A 169 2.77 -0.58 -4.92
C VAL A 169 3.57 -0.54 -6.22
N ALA A 170 4.58 0.35 -6.26
CA ALA A 170 5.52 0.47 -7.37
C ALA A 170 6.47 -0.72 -7.36
N LYS A 171 6.56 -1.43 -8.48
CA LYS A 171 7.33 -2.67 -8.60
C LYS A 171 8.04 -2.76 -9.93
N LEU A 172 9.03 -3.64 -9.98
CA LEU A 172 9.70 -4.04 -11.20
C LEU A 172 9.07 -5.34 -11.72
N PHE A 173 8.64 -5.31 -12.97
CA PHE A 173 7.91 -6.39 -13.61
C PHE A 173 8.64 -6.92 -14.84
N VAL A 174 8.29 -8.15 -15.21
CA VAL A 174 8.72 -8.81 -16.45
C VAL A 174 7.52 -9.43 -17.16
N ASP A 175 7.61 -9.60 -18.48
CA ASP A 175 6.58 -10.28 -19.27
C ASP A 175 6.64 -11.82 -19.12
N TYR A 176 5.69 -12.52 -19.73
CA TYR A 176 5.60 -13.98 -19.69
C TYR A 176 6.85 -14.68 -20.27
N ASN A 177 7.42 -14.15 -21.36
CA ASN A 177 8.59 -14.75 -22.00
C ASN A 177 9.82 -14.68 -21.10
N VAL A 178 10.03 -13.53 -20.45
CA VAL A 178 11.11 -13.34 -19.49
C VAL A 178 10.86 -14.19 -18.23
N TYR A 179 9.63 -14.25 -17.74
CA TYR A 179 9.24 -15.13 -16.63
C TYR A 179 9.62 -16.60 -16.91
N CYS A 180 9.18 -17.17 -18.03
CA CYS A 180 9.50 -18.55 -18.43
C CYS A 180 11.01 -18.76 -18.54
N LYS A 181 11.72 -17.81 -19.17
CA LYS A 181 13.18 -17.87 -19.31
C LYS A 181 13.90 -17.88 -17.96
N ILE A 182 13.47 -17.09 -16.98
CA ILE A 182 14.04 -17.10 -15.62
C ILE A 182 13.73 -18.43 -14.95
N LYS A 183 12.47 -18.90 -15.02
CA LYS A 183 12.01 -20.16 -14.43
C LYS A 183 12.83 -21.35 -14.91
N GLU A 184 12.87 -21.59 -16.23
CA GLU A 184 13.59 -22.71 -16.83
C GLU A 184 15.09 -22.72 -16.52
N LYS A 185 15.70 -21.54 -16.40
CA LYS A 185 17.12 -21.42 -16.07
C LYS A 185 17.39 -21.68 -14.60
N LEU A 186 16.50 -21.22 -13.71
CA LEU A 186 16.59 -21.52 -12.29
C LEU A 186 16.41 -23.01 -12.05
N GLU A 187 15.34 -23.63 -12.59
CA GLU A 187 15.03 -25.05 -12.41
C GLU A 187 16.18 -25.95 -12.88
N ARG A 188 16.79 -25.65 -14.04
CA ARG A 188 17.98 -26.36 -14.51
C ARG A 188 19.18 -26.23 -13.56
N ARG A 189 19.31 -25.09 -12.90
CA ARG A 189 20.43 -24.82 -12.00
C ARG A 189 20.25 -25.45 -10.62
N VAL A 190 19.02 -25.47 -10.10
CA VAL A 190 18.73 -26.03 -8.77
C VAL A 190 18.31 -27.50 -8.81
N GLY A 191 17.96 -28.05 -9.98
CA GLY A 191 17.48 -29.43 -10.11
C GLY A 191 16.07 -29.66 -9.54
N LEU A 192 15.34 -28.59 -9.23
CA LEU A 192 14.00 -28.61 -8.65
C LEU A 192 13.04 -27.86 -9.56
N LYS A 193 11.78 -28.32 -9.60
CA LYS A 193 10.68 -27.53 -10.18
C LYS A 193 10.27 -26.45 -9.19
N VAL A 194 10.29 -25.19 -9.62
CA VAL A 194 9.87 -24.05 -8.78
C VAL A 194 8.38 -23.78 -8.97
N PRO A 195 7.69 -23.25 -7.94
CA PRO A 195 6.25 -23.01 -8.03
C PRO A 195 5.88 -22.03 -9.15
N GLN A 196 4.66 -22.18 -9.65
CA GLN A 196 4.06 -21.22 -10.57
C GLN A 196 3.74 -19.92 -9.81
N GLU A 197 3.88 -18.78 -10.48
CA GLU A 197 3.57 -17.48 -9.90
C GLU A 197 2.41 -16.86 -10.67
N ALA A 198 1.50 -16.18 -9.98
CA ALA A 198 0.43 -15.44 -10.64
C ALA A 198 1.00 -14.19 -11.30
N PRO A 199 0.58 -13.86 -12.52
CA PRO A 199 0.81 -12.52 -13.02
C PRO A 199 -0.04 -11.52 -12.23
N VAL A 200 0.53 -10.35 -12.00
CA VAL A 200 -0.07 -9.25 -11.24
C VAL A 200 -0.67 -8.25 -12.22
N ARG A 201 -1.90 -7.82 -11.92
CA ARG A 201 -2.55 -6.75 -12.69
C ARG A 201 -1.88 -5.40 -12.43
N ILE A 202 -1.49 -4.71 -13.49
CA ILE A 202 -0.95 -3.35 -13.39
C ILE A 202 -2.06 -2.29 -13.45
N THR A 203 -1.94 -1.21 -12.68
CA THR A 203 -2.91 -0.10 -12.74
C THR A 203 -2.60 0.87 -13.87
N LYS A 204 -3.66 1.37 -14.51
CA LYS A 204 -3.60 2.39 -15.58
C LYS A 204 -3.69 3.83 -15.06
N ARG A 205 -3.87 4.04 -13.74
CA ARG A 205 -4.45 5.28 -13.20
C ARG A 205 -3.49 6.32 -12.64
N ARG A 206 -2.20 6.03 -12.37
CA ARG A 206 -1.37 6.92 -11.50
C ARG A 206 0.08 7.20 -11.90
N LEU A 207 0.75 6.35 -12.68
CA LEU A 207 2.05 6.68 -13.29
C LEU A 207 2.14 6.04 -14.68
N PRO A 208 2.96 6.59 -15.59
CA PRO A 208 3.31 5.90 -16.81
C PRO A 208 3.97 4.58 -16.44
N CYS A 209 3.44 3.50 -16.99
CA CYS A 209 4.18 2.28 -17.11
C CYS A 209 5.43 2.61 -17.94
N VAL A 210 6.62 2.28 -17.42
CA VAL A 210 7.90 2.61 -18.07
C VAL A 210 8.63 1.33 -18.39
N LYS A 211 9.07 1.20 -19.64
CA LYS A 211 9.92 0.10 -20.09
C LYS A 211 11.38 0.49 -19.84
N HIS A 212 12.14 -0.45 -19.30
CA HIS A 212 13.55 -0.29 -18.95
C HIS A 212 14.38 -1.36 -19.65
N MET A 213 15.52 -0.94 -20.20
CA MET A 213 16.63 -1.84 -20.52
C MET A 213 17.84 -1.42 -19.68
N PHE A 214 18.17 -2.20 -18.66
CA PHE A 214 19.27 -1.81 -17.77
C PHE A 214 20.64 -2.08 -18.41
N ALA A 215 21.57 -1.15 -18.27
CA ALA A 215 22.94 -1.33 -18.77
C ALA A 215 23.74 -2.33 -17.92
N SER A 216 23.44 -2.40 -16.61
CA SER A 216 24.09 -3.29 -15.65
C SER A 216 23.14 -3.75 -14.55
N ASN A 217 23.53 -4.83 -13.84
CA ASN A 217 22.80 -5.28 -12.64
C ASN A 217 22.72 -4.21 -11.56
N LYS A 218 23.76 -3.36 -11.44
CA LYS A 218 23.81 -2.26 -10.47
C LYS A 218 22.74 -1.21 -10.76
N ASP A 219 22.45 -0.94 -12.04
CA ASP A 219 21.42 0.02 -12.43
C ASP A 219 20.02 -0.52 -12.12
N MET A 220 19.81 -1.83 -12.35
CA MET A 220 18.57 -2.52 -11.97
C MET A 220 18.36 -2.50 -10.45
N GLU A 221 19.40 -2.80 -9.65
CA GLU A 221 19.34 -2.73 -8.18
C GLU A 221 19.04 -1.32 -7.68
N LYS A 222 19.64 -0.29 -8.29
CA LYS A 222 19.35 1.12 -7.98
C LYS A 222 17.89 1.48 -8.31
N CYS A 223 17.35 0.96 -9.41
CA CYS A 223 15.94 1.12 -9.77
C CYS A 223 15.03 0.50 -8.70
N ILE A 224 15.29 -0.74 -8.28
CA ILE A 224 14.53 -1.42 -7.23
C ILE A 224 14.57 -0.62 -5.92
N GLU A 225 15.73 -0.08 -5.53
CA GLU A 225 15.87 0.74 -4.32
C GLU A 225 15.08 2.06 -4.41
N ASN A 226 15.04 2.69 -5.58
CA ASN A 226 14.22 3.88 -5.81
C ASN A 226 12.72 3.55 -5.69
N LEU A 227 12.29 2.39 -6.21
CA LEU A 227 10.90 1.93 -6.09
C LEU A 227 10.51 1.70 -4.62
N LYS A 228 11.41 1.15 -3.79
CA LYS A 228 11.19 0.99 -2.35
C LYS A 228 10.97 2.32 -1.65
N ARG A 229 11.85 3.30 -1.88
CA ARG A 229 11.67 4.67 -1.36
C ARG A 229 10.35 5.31 -1.82
N LYS A 230 9.95 5.06 -3.06
CA LYS A 230 8.65 5.52 -3.57
C LYS A 230 7.48 4.85 -2.85
N ASN A 231 7.59 3.56 -2.54
CA ASN A 231 6.57 2.84 -1.79
C ASN A 231 6.45 3.32 -0.35
N GLU A 232 7.54 3.72 0.29
CA GLU A 232 7.51 4.35 1.62
C GLU A 232 6.74 5.68 1.59
N GLU A 233 6.96 6.51 0.57
CA GLU A 233 6.18 7.75 0.36
C GLU A 233 4.68 7.44 0.18
N ILE A 234 4.37 6.43 -0.64
CA ILE A 234 2.98 6.03 -0.89
C ILE A 234 2.33 5.51 0.39
N ALA A 235 3.04 4.70 1.18
CA ALA A 235 2.56 4.20 2.46
C ALA A 235 2.21 5.36 3.41
N PHE A 236 3.08 6.37 3.52
CA PHE A 236 2.80 7.57 4.30
C PHE A 236 1.57 8.34 3.78
N GLN A 237 1.45 8.51 2.46
CA GLN A 237 0.27 9.17 1.87
C GLN A 237 -1.01 8.36 2.10
N MET A 238 -0.93 7.03 2.09
CA MET A 238 -2.04 6.14 2.41
C MET A 238 -2.45 6.27 3.87
N GLU A 239 -1.49 6.31 4.80
CA GLU A 239 -1.75 6.54 6.22
C GLU A 239 -2.54 7.83 6.45
N VAL A 240 -2.07 8.97 5.91
CA VAL A 240 -2.76 10.26 6.02
C VAL A 240 -4.17 10.21 5.43
N ARG A 241 -4.35 9.53 4.28
CA ARG A 241 -5.67 9.35 3.66
C ARG A 241 -6.58 8.47 4.51
N GLY A 242 -6.03 7.41 5.11
CA GLY A 242 -6.76 6.52 5.99
C GLY A 242 -7.25 7.24 7.24
N ILE A 243 -6.43 8.09 7.87
CA ILE A 243 -6.83 8.92 9.02
C ILE A 243 -8.03 9.81 8.66
N ARG A 244 -7.99 10.50 7.52
CA ARG A 244 -9.10 11.35 7.05
C ARG A 244 -10.37 10.54 6.79
N LEU A 245 -10.22 9.39 6.13
CA LEU A 245 -11.33 8.49 5.83
C LEU A 245 -11.98 7.98 7.12
N PHE A 246 -11.16 7.64 8.11
CA PHE A 246 -11.60 7.19 9.42
C PHE A 246 -12.45 8.25 10.12
N GLN A 247 -11.97 9.50 10.15
CA GLN A 247 -12.71 10.64 10.70
C GLN A 247 -14.06 10.84 10.00
N THR A 248 -14.10 10.77 8.66
CA THR A 248 -15.35 10.89 7.89
C THR A 248 -16.34 9.77 8.25
N ILE A 249 -15.89 8.52 8.35
CA ILE A 249 -16.74 7.39 8.70
C ILE A 249 -17.30 7.54 10.11
N GLN A 250 -16.45 7.91 11.08
CA GLN A 250 -16.88 8.12 12.46
C GLN A 250 -17.90 9.25 12.58
N SER A 251 -17.68 10.39 11.92
CA SER A 251 -18.67 11.49 11.89
C SER A 251 -20.00 11.04 11.31
N ASN A 252 -19.98 10.32 10.17
CA ASN A 252 -21.19 9.82 9.52
C ASN A 252 -21.97 8.82 10.37
N LEU A 253 -21.28 7.99 11.16
CA LEU A 253 -21.88 7.01 12.07
C LEU A 253 -22.38 7.63 13.38
N ALA A 254 -21.73 8.70 13.85
CA ALA A 254 -22.15 9.42 15.05
C ALA A 254 -23.51 10.12 14.85
N GLU A 255 -23.80 10.56 13.63
CA GLU A 255 -25.10 11.14 13.27
C GLU A 255 -26.21 10.09 13.21
N GLN A 256 -25.96 8.98 12.53
CA GLN A 256 -26.92 7.90 12.38
C GLN A 256 -26.26 6.57 12.00
N ALA A 257 -26.94 5.48 12.33
CA ALA A 257 -26.52 4.15 11.88
C ALA A 257 -26.55 4.05 10.36
N ARG A 258 -25.50 3.46 9.77
CA ARG A 258 -25.33 3.37 8.31
C ARG A 258 -25.49 1.94 7.83
N LYS A 259 -26.11 1.77 6.66
CA LYS A 259 -26.06 0.50 5.91
C LYS A 259 -24.74 0.40 5.17
N VAL A 260 -23.96 -0.63 5.50
CA VAL A 260 -22.65 -0.88 4.93
C VAL A 260 -22.69 -2.21 4.18
N LEU A 261 -22.08 -2.24 3.00
CA LEU A 261 -21.92 -3.44 2.18
C LEU A 261 -20.45 -3.81 2.11
N ALA A 262 -20.08 -4.95 2.69
CA ALA A 262 -18.79 -5.58 2.44
C ALA A 262 -18.89 -6.46 1.19
N LEU A 263 -17.93 -6.35 0.27
CA LEU A 263 -17.94 -7.02 -1.04
C LEU A 263 -16.57 -7.65 -1.32
N ASP A 264 -16.59 -8.86 -1.86
CA ASP A 264 -15.41 -9.58 -2.33
C ASP A 264 -15.71 -10.41 -3.60
N LEU A 265 -14.68 -10.70 -4.40
CA LEU A 265 -14.77 -11.47 -5.64
C LEU A 265 -13.61 -12.46 -5.72
N GLU A 266 -13.91 -13.70 -6.13
CA GLU A 266 -12.88 -14.65 -6.56
C GLU A 266 -12.80 -14.71 -8.08
N LEU A 267 -11.58 -14.64 -8.60
CA LEU A 267 -11.27 -14.66 -10.03
C LEU A 267 -10.51 -15.93 -10.39
N TYR A 268 -10.61 -16.36 -11.64
CA TYR A 268 -9.83 -17.50 -12.12
C TYR A 268 -8.35 -17.12 -12.25
N GLU A 269 -7.46 -17.95 -11.70
CA GLU A 269 -6.03 -17.66 -11.59
C GLU A 269 -5.30 -17.62 -12.95
N ASP A 270 -5.74 -18.42 -13.93
CA ASP A 270 -5.15 -18.43 -15.28
C ASP A 270 -5.74 -17.36 -16.21
N ASP A 271 -7.02 -17.01 -16.01
CA ASP A 271 -7.69 -15.95 -16.76
C ASP A 271 -8.50 -15.08 -15.78
N PRO A 272 -7.86 -14.05 -15.18
CA PRO A 272 -8.52 -13.18 -14.22
C PRO A 272 -9.72 -12.42 -14.81
N THR A 273 -9.96 -12.48 -16.13
CA THR A 273 -11.19 -11.91 -16.71
C THR A 273 -12.45 -12.71 -16.38
N ARG A 274 -12.31 -13.91 -15.80
CA ARG A 274 -13.42 -14.77 -15.37
C ARG A 274 -13.67 -14.65 -13.87
N ILE A 275 -14.89 -14.25 -13.51
CA ILE A 275 -15.37 -14.28 -12.11
C ILE A 275 -15.84 -15.69 -11.79
N LEU A 276 -15.33 -16.25 -10.71
CA LEU A 276 -15.78 -17.54 -10.19
C LEU A 276 -16.87 -17.34 -9.14
N GLU A 277 -16.64 -16.43 -8.19
CA GLU A 277 -17.52 -16.20 -7.05
C GLU A 277 -17.75 -14.71 -6.79
N ILE A 278 -18.92 -14.40 -6.24
CA ILE A 278 -19.29 -13.09 -5.70
C ILE A 278 -19.76 -13.29 -4.28
N GLY A 279 -19.13 -12.58 -3.34
CA GLY A 279 -19.53 -12.59 -1.94
C GLY A 279 -19.90 -11.20 -1.45
N PHE A 280 -20.97 -11.10 -0.67
CA PHE A 280 -21.30 -9.83 -0.03
C PHE A 280 -22.02 -9.99 1.29
N THR A 281 -21.78 -9.02 2.17
CA THR A 281 -22.44 -8.90 3.47
C THR A 281 -23.00 -7.48 3.63
N LEU A 282 -24.33 -7.35 3.69
CA LEU A 282 -25.02 -6.10 3.97
C LEU A 282 -25.40 -6.06 5.45
N PHE A 283 -24.97 -5.02 6.15
CA PHE A 283 -25.18 -4.85 7.59
C PHE A 283 -25.51 -3.40 7.92
N ARG A 284 -26.13 -3.18 9.09
CA ARG A 284 -26.28 -1.85 9.70
C ARG A 284 -25.33 -1.75 10.86
N MET A 285 -24.53 -0.68 10.87
CA MET A 285 -23.56 -0.40 11.92
C MET A 285 -23.89 0.90 12.63
N HIS A 286 -23.75 0.88 13.95
CA HIS A 286 -23.83 2.05 14.83
C HIS A 286 -22.43 2.52 15.24
N ALA A 287 -22.31 3.78 15.67
CA ALA A 287 -21.05 4.34 16.15
C ALA A 287 -20.52 3.65 17.42
N SER A 288 -21.41 3.24 18.33
CA SER A 288 -21.01 2.59 19.58
C SER A 288 -21.14 1.06 19.52
N ILE A 289 -20.20 0.38 20.18
CA ILE A 289 -20.20 -1.07 20.34
C ILE A 289 -21.48 -1.56 21.03
N GLU A 290 -21.99 -0.80 22.00
CA GLU A 290 -23.21 -1.14 22.77
C GLU A 290 -24.47 -1.22 21.91
N GLN A 291 -24.58 -0.36 20.89
CA GLN A 291 -25.70 -0.40 19.94
C GLN A 291 -25.54 -1.51 18.90
N GLY A 292 -24.31 -1.99 18.72
CA GLY A 292 -23.99 -3.19 17.97
C GLY A 292 -24.07 -3.03 16.45
N CYS A 293 -24.03 -4.19 15.79
CA CYS A 293 -24.07 -4.34 14.34
C CYS A 293 -25.12 -5.41 13.99
N HIS A 294 -25.95 -5.15 12.99
CA HIS A 294 -27.00 -6.08 12.55
C HIS A 294 -26.79 -6.47 11.08
N VAL A 295 -26.52 -7.75 10.83
CA VAL A 295 -26.37 -8.30 9.47
C VAL A 295 -27.75 -8.59 8.86
N PHE A 296 -28.06 -7.99 7.71
CA PHE A 296 -29.31 -8.24 6.99
C PHE A 296 -29.17 -9.37 5.96
N LYS A 297 -28.04 -9.40 5.25
CA LYS A 297 -27.79 -10.33 4.15
C LYS A 297 -26.33 -10.73 4.21
N CYS A 298 -26.05 -12.03 4.21
CA CYS A 298 -24.76 -12.59 3.85
C CYS A 298 -25.01 -13.56 2.70
N ARG A 299 -24.28 -13.39 1.59
CA ARG A 299 -24.51 -14.14 0.35
C ARG A 299 -23.19 -14.55 -0.26
N HIS A 300 -23.23 -15.75 -0.79
CA HIS A 300 -22.18 -16.34 -1.59
C HIS A 300 -22.79 -16.85 -2.90
N ILE A 301 -22.27 -16.40 -4.04
CA ILE A 301 -22.78 -16.72 -5.37
C ILE A 301 -21.65 -17.32 -6.20
N ILE A 302 -21.86 -18.52 -6.74
CA ILE A 302 -21.00 -19.12 -7.78
C ILE A 302 -21.58 -18.78 -9.16
N ILE A 303 -20.71 -18.34 -10.07
CA ILE A 303 -21.07 -18.03 -11.47
C ILE A 303 -21.16 -19.32 -12.28
N LYS A 304 -22.39 -19.67 -12.71
CA LYS A 304 -22.68 -20.93 -13.42
C LYS A 304 -21.84 -21.14 -14.66
N GLU A 305 -21.63 -20.09 -15.44
CA GLU A 305 -20.87 -20.14 -16.70
C GLU A 305 -19.42 -20.59 -16.47
N ASN A 306 -18.85 -20.27 -15.31
CA ASN A 306 -17.45 -20.51 -14.97
C ASN A 306 -17.26 -21.63 -13.94
N GLN A 307 -18.31 -22.40 -13.62
CA GLN A 307 -18.25 -23.43 -12.58
C GLN A 307 -17.22 -24.55 -12.87
N HIS A 308 -16.89 -24.75 -14.15
CA HIS A 308 -15.89 -25.72 -14.61
C HIS A 308 -14.44 -25.27 -14.42
N LEU A 309 -14.21 -24.00 -14.06
CA LEU A 309 -12.90 -23.43 -13.77
C LEU A 309 -12.62 -23.51 -12.27
N PHE A 310 -11.39 -23.84 -11.88
CA PHE A 310 -10.97 -24.07 -10.50
C PHE A 310 -9.59 -23.45 -10.26
N ASN A 311 -9.42 -22.76 -9.13
CA ASN A 311 -8.10 -22.33 -8.67
C ASN A 311 -7.45 -23.46 -7.89
N LYS A 312 -6.20 -23.79 -8.18
CA LYS A 312 -5.48 -24.90 -7.53
C LYS A 312 -3.99 -24.65 -7.40
N ASP A 313 -3.41 -23.88 -8.32
CA ASP A 313 -1.97 -23.71 -8.41
C ASP A 313 -1.48 -22.58 -7.52
N ILE A 314 -2.31 -21.53 -7.34
CA ILE A 314 -1.92 -20.29 -6.66
C ILE A 314 -2.79 -20.04 -5.43
N PHE A 315 -4.11 -20.17 -5.59
CA PHE A 315 -5.06 -20.02 -4.50
C PHE A 315 -5.91 -21.28 -4.34
N PRO A 316 -6.20 -21.72 -3.11
CA PRO A 316 -7.08 -22.85 -2.90
C PRO A 316 -8.51 -22.51 -3.33
N ASP A 317 -9.21 -23.46 -3.93
CA ASP A 317 -10.64 -23.33 -4.25
C ASP A 317 -11.51 -23.76 -3.06
N ASN A 318 -11.97 -22.79 -2.28
CA ASN A 318 -12.84 -23.01 -1.12
C ASN A 318 -14.31 -22.62 -1.38
N ARG A 319 -14.75 -22.56 -2.64
CA ARG A 319 -16.12 -22.13 -3.02
C ARG A 319 -17.26 -22.91 -2.34
N ASN A 320 -17.00 -24.13 -1.92
CA ASN A 320 -17.98 -25.00 -1.27
C ASN A 320 -17.99 -24.90 0.27
N LYS A 321 -17.19 -24.02 0.86
CA LYS A 321 -17.01 -23.89 2.32
C LYS A 321 -17.61 -22.60 2.87
N PHE A 322 -18.75 -22.16 2.32
CA PHE A 322 -19.43 -20.96 2.80
C PHE A 322 -20.06 -21.20 4.17
N ASN A 323 -19.67 -20.39 5.17
CA ASN A 323 -20.03 -20.62 6.58
C ASN A 323 -21.31 -19.89 7.01
N PHE A 324 -21.78 -18.91 6.24
CA PHE A 324 -22.81 -17.97 6.68
C PHE A 324 -24.16 -18.15 5.96
N GLY A 325 -24.40 -19.36 5.42
CA GLY A 325 -25.66 -19.73 4.78
C GLY A 325 -25.48 -20.73 3.65
N THR A 326 -26.26 -20.55 2.58
CA THR A 326 -26.24 -21.43 1.41
C THR A 326 -25.70 -20.71 0.18
N THR A 327 -24.76 -21.35 -0.52
CA THR A 327 -24.24 -20.90 -1.79
C THR A 327 -25.32 -20.91 -2.88
N GLN A 328 -25.44 -19.80 -3.60
CA GLN A 328 -26.34 -19.67 -4.74
C GLN A 328 -25.58 -19.89 -6.05
N PHE A 329 -26.21 -20.56 -7.00
CA PHE A 329 -25.67 -20.72 -8.35
C PHE A 329 -26.47 -19.81 -9.27
N LEU A 330 -25.84 -18.77 -9.80
CA LEU A 330 -26.49 -17.81 -10.70
C LEU A 330 -25.69 -17.68 -12.00
N CYS A 331 -26.40 -17.42 -13.09
CA CYS A 331 -25.74 -16.91 -14.30
C CYS A 331 -25.22 -15.49 -14.05
N PHE A 332 -24.17 -15.08 -14.76
CA PHE A 332 -23.51 -13.80 -14.53
C PHE A 332 -24.48 -12.61 -14.65
N SER A 333 -25.43 -12.64 -15.59
CA SER A 333 -26.43 -11.58 -15.76
C SER A 333 -27.34 -11.41 -14.53
N ARG A 334 -27.79 -12.51 -13.93
CA ARG A 334 -28.59 -12.48 -12.69
C ARG A 334 -27.75 -12.03 -11.51
N ALA A 335 -26.52 -12.54 -11.39
CA ALA A 335 -25.59 -12.14 -10.33
C ALA A 335 -25.30 -10.63 -10.39
N LYS A 336 -25.11 -10.07 -11.59
CA LYS A 336 -24.97 -8.62 -11.82
C LYS A 336 -26.21 -7.83 -11.37
N SER A 337 -27.42 -8.29 -11.70
CA SER A 337 -28.65 -7.64 -11.23
C SER A 337 -28.80 -7.71 -9.70
N THR A 338 -28.46 -8.85 -9.09
CA THR A 338 -28.44 -9.01 -7.63
C THR A 338 -27.45 -8.04 -6.97
N LEU A 339 -26.25 -7.92 -7.53
CA LEU A 339 -25.24 -6.99 -7.03
C LEU A 339 -25.71 -5.53 -7.15
N LYS A 340 -26.28 -5.14 -8.30
CA LYS A 340 -26.84 -3.79 -8.48
C LYS A 340 -27.95 -3.47 -7.48
N ALA A 341 -28.83 -4.44 -7.21
CA ALA A 341 -29.90 -4.27 -6.23
C ALA A 341 -29.33 -4.02 -4.82
N VAL A 342 -28.38 -4.84 -4.35
CA VAL A 342 -27.81 -4.66 -3.00
C VAL A 342 -26.94 -3.40 -2.89
N LEU A 343 -26.24 -3.01 -3.97
CA LEU A 343 -25.50 -1.75 -4.03
C LEU A 343 -26.41 -0.54 -3.82
N SER A 344 -27.63 -0.57 -4.38
CA SER A 344 -28.60 0.52 -4.21
C SER A 344 -29.14 0.66 -2.77
N GLU A 345 -28.98 -0.37 -1.94
CA GLU A 345 -29.39 -0.36 -0.54
C GLU A 345 -28.30 0.14 0.41
N ALA A 346 -27.04 0.21 -0.06
CA ALA A 346 -25.87 0.52 0.74
C ALA A 346 -25.58 2.03 0.75
N GLU A 347 -25.24 2.57 1.93
CA GLU A 347 -24.76 3.95 2.08
C GLU A 347 -23.23 4.01 2.06
N ILE A 348 -22.57 2.94 2.52
CA ILE A 348 -21.12 2.79 2.50
C ILE A 348 -20.81 1.43 1.86
N ILE A 349 -19.82 1.41 0.99
CA ILE A 349 -19.26 0.16 0.46
C ILE A 349 -17.87 -0.02 1.04
N THR A 350 -17.55 -1.24 1.46
CA THR A 350 -16.21 -1.60 1.90
C THR A 350 -15.74 -2.88 1.23
N ALA A 351 -14.45 -2.97 0.99
CA ALA A 351 -13.80 -4.15 0.44
C ALA A 351 -12.38 -4.23 0.97
N HIS A 352 -11.80 -5.42 0.95
CA HIS A 352 -10.38 -5.60 1.22
C HIS A 352 -9.60 -5.49 -0.10
N SER A 353 -8.63 -4.58 -0.19
CA SER A 353 -7.93 -4.28 -1.47
C SER A 353 -8.88 -3.77 -2.58
N ALA A 354 -9.70 -2.76 -2.25
CA ALA A 354 -10.82 -2.24 -3.05
C ALA A 354 -10.46 -1.77 -4.47
N ALA A 355 -9.20 -1.39 -4.72
CA ALA A 355 -8.75 -0.91 -6.02
C ALA A 355 -8.88 -1.97 -7.12
N ASN A 356 -8.61 -3.25 -6.81
CA ASN A 356 -8.81 -4.37 -7.72
C ASN A 356 -10.27 -4.50 -8.14
N LEU A 357 -11.14 -4.53 -7.13
CA LEU A 357 -12.57 -4.72 -7.27
C LEU A 357 -13.23 -3.62 -8.11
N THR A 358 -12.89 -2.36 -7.83
CA THR A 358 -13.48 -1.19 -8.51
C THR A 358 -13.18 -1.18 -10.00
N ASP A 359 -11.90 -1.34 -10.37
CA ASP A 359 -11.49 -1.31 -11.77
C ASP A 359 -12.12 -2.49 -12.52
N TYR A 360 -12.18 -3.65 -11.87
CA TYR A 360 -12.71 -4.88 -12.44
C TYR A 360 -14.23 -4.87 -12.71
N LEU A 361 -15.01 -4.37 -11.76
CA LEU A 361 -16.47 -4.31 -11.88
C LEU A 361 -16.93 -3.24 -12.87
N ARG A 362 -16.24 -2.10 -12.92
CA ARG A 362 -16.55 -1.04 -13.89
C ARG A 362 -16.37 -1.50 -15.34
N GLU A 363 -15.30 -2.23 -15.64
CA GLU A 363 -15.08 -2.82 -16.97
C GLU A 363 -16.21 -3.77 -17.41
N ARG A 364 -17.00 -4.27 -16.45
CA ARG A 364 -18.16 -5.14 -16.67
C ARG A 364 -19.50 -4.40 -16.54
N GLY A 365 -19.48 -3.06 -16.56
CA GLY A 365 -20.66 -2.20 -16.52
C GLY A 365 -21.38 -2.22 -15.17
N VAL A 366 -20.61 -2.33 -14.09
CA VAL A 366 -21.04 -2.12 -12.71
C VAL A 366 -20.20 -0.99 -12.13
N ASP A 367 -20.77 0.21 -12.12
CA ASP A 367 -20.14 1.35 -11.47
C ASP A 367 -20.35 1.25 -9.96
N LEU A 368 -19.26 1.38 -9.22
CA LEU A 368 -19.27 1.42 -7.76
C LEU A 368 -19.04 2.86 -7.32
N PRO A 369 -19.77 3.37 -6.32
CA PRO A 369 -19.39 4.60 -5.63
C PRO A 369 -18.05 4.40 -4.88
N ASP A 370 -17.59 5.43 -4.19
CA ASP A 370 -16.36 5.36 -3.42
C ASP A 370 -16.39 4.19 -2.42
N ILE A 371 -15.36 3.34 -2.50
CA ILE A 371 -15.21 2.17 -1.64
C ILE A 371 -14.20 2.47 -0.54
N VAL A 372 -14.58 2.14 0.69
CA VAL A 372 -13.70 2.13 1.83
C VAL A 372 -12.83 0.87 1.80
N ASP A 373 -11.54 1.04 1.53
CA ASP A 373 -10.57 -0.06 1.61
C ASP A 373 -10.21 -0.35 3.07
N THR A 374 -10.51 -1.56 3.54
CA THR A 374 -10.18 -1.95 4.94
C THR A 374 -8.68 -1.98 5.19
N ARG A 375 -7.82 -2.16 4.17
CA ARG A 375 -6.36 -2.04 4.32
C ARG A 375 -5.93 -0.62 4.64
N LEU A 376 -6.62 0.36 4.05
CA LEU A 376 -6.35 1.77 4.29
C LEU A 376 -6.75 2.17 5.73
N LEU A 377 -7.90 1.67 6.21
CA LEU A 377 -8.31 1.85 7.60
C LEU A 377 -7.32 1.17 8.57
N TYR A 378 -6.87 -0.04 8.22
CA TYR A 378 -5.91 -0.79 9.03
C TYR A 378 -4.57 -0.04 9.15
N LEU A 379 -4.03 0.49 8.05
CA LEU A 379 -2.82 1.32 8.06
C LEU A 379 -2.94 2.54 8.97
N ALA A 380 -4.09 3.23 8.94
CA ALA A 380 -4.32 4.38 9.79
C ALA A 380 -4.41 4.02 11.27
N ALA A 381 -5.02 2.87 11.59
CA ALA A 381 -5.10 2.38 12.96
C ALA A 381 -3.75 1.80 13.46
N PHE A 382 -2.91 1.30 12.55
CA PHE A 382 -1.62 0.66 12.86
C PHE A 382 -0.49 1.13 11.92
N PRO A 383 0.02 2.37 12.07
CA PRO A 383 1.05 2.95 11.19
C PRO A 383 2.34 2.13 11.09
N SER A 384 2.70 1.44 12.17
CA SER A 384 3.90 0.59 12.25
C SER A 384 3.75 -0.77 11.55
N ALA A 385 2.63 -1.05 10.89
CA ALA A 385 2.40 -2.31 10.19
C ALA A 385 3.25 -2.40 8.90
N LYS A 386 4.45 -2.99 9.01
CA LYS A 386 5.47 -3.04 7.93
C LYS A 386 5.28 -4.13 6.86
N HIS A 387 4.19 -4.90 6.89
CA HIS A 387 4.08 -6.14 6.10
C HIS A 387 2.78 -6.27 5.32
N GLN A 388 2.74 -7.23 4.38
CA GLN A 388 1.56 -7.56 3.57
C GLN A 388 0.30 -7.69 4.42
N GLN A 389 -0.66 -6.83 4.15
CA GLN A 389 -1.93 -6.70 4.89
C GLN A 389 -3.00 -7.51 4.18
N ASN A 390 -2.79 -8.82 4.06
CA ASN A 390 -3.83 -9.71 3.57
C ASN A 390 -4.90 -9.93 4.65
N LEU A 391 -6.07 -10.39 4.23
CA LEU A 391 -7.24 -10.55 5.10
C LEU A 391 -6.90 -11.44 6.31
N ALA A 392 -6.26 -12.58 6.07
CA ALA A 392 -5.87 -13.56 7.09
C ALA A 392 -5.06 -12.93 8.24
N ARG A 393 -4.06 -12.12 7.87
CA ARG A 393 -3.17 -11.49 8.82
C ARG A 393 -3.90 -10.45 9.67
N ILE A 394 -4.72 -9.61 9.05
CA ILE A 394 -5.48 -8.58 9.78
C ILE A 394 -6.46 -9.24 10.76
N LEU A 395 -7.14 -10.32 10.35
CA LEU A 395 -8.04 -11.07 11.24
C LEU A 395 -7.31 -11.55 12.50
N ASN A 396 -6.11 -12.10 12.32
CA ASN A 396 -5.26 -12.58 13.43
C ASN A 396 -4.77 -11.43 14.32
N GLU A 397 -4.27 -10.35 13.73
CA GLU A 397 -3.75 -9.17 14.46
C GLU A 397 -4.87 -8.43 15.23
N LEU A 398 -6.11 -8.46 14.73
CA LEU A 398 -7.28 -7.90 15.42
C LEU A 398 -7.94 -8.88 16.41
N HIS A 399 -7.48 -10.14 16.49
CA HIS A 399 -8.07 -11.20 17.29
C HIS A 399 -9.56 -11.47 16.98
N ILE A 400 -9.95 -11.33 15.71
CA ILE A 400 -11.31 -11.63 15.25
C ILE A 400 -11.50 -13.15 15.23
N LYS A 401 -12.49 -13.64 16.00
CA LYS A 401 -12.80 -15.06 16.07
C LYS A 401 -13.26 -15.59 14.71
N HIS A 402 -12.65 -16.69 14.30
CA HIS A 402 -13.02 -17.52 13.16
C HIS A 402 -12.91 -18.98 13.64
N ASP A 403 -13.80 -19.86 13.16
CA ASP A 403 -14.03 -21.15 13.83
C ASP A 403 -12.81 -22.08 13.67
N TYR A 404 -12.28 -22.55 14.80
CA TYR A 404 -10.89 -23.05 14.98
C TYR A 404 -10.78 -24.58 15.10
N ASN A 405 -11.82 -25.32 14.73
CA ASN A 405 -11.86 -26.76 14.89
C ASN A 405 -11.26 -27.47 13.66
N ASN A 406 -9.94 -27.67 13.68
CA ASN A 406 -9.17 -28.59 12.82
C ASN A 406 -8.81 -28.17 11.38
N ASN A 407 -8.15 -27.03 11.21
CA ASN A 407 -7.13 -26.69 10.18
C ASN A 407 -7.28 -25.23 9.71
N PHE A 408 -6.10 -24.60 9.55
CA PHE A 408 -5.73 -23.28 9.04
C PHE A 408 -6.85 -22.35 8.52
N LEU A 409 -6.80 -21.05 8.88
CA LEU A 409 -7.55 -19.95 8.22
C LEU A 409 -7.66 -20.11 6.69
N SER A 410 -6.61 -20.66 6.07
CA SER A 410 -6.56 -20.95 4.63
C SER A 410 -7.73 -21.80 4.12
N ASP A 411 -8.38 -22.58 4.99
CA ASP A 411 -9.46 -23.49 4.61
C ASP A 411 -10.82 -22.77 4.57
N GLN A 412 -10.93 -21.56 5.12
CA GLN A 412 -12.16 -20.76 5.11
C GLN A 412 -12.06 -19.51 4.23
N LEU A 413 -10.86 -18.94 4.09
CA LEU A 413 -10.55 -17.87 3.15
C LEU A 413 -10.51 -18.41 1.72
N HIS A 414 -10.53 -17.53 0.72
CA HIS A 414 -10.71 -17.91 -0.69
C HIS A 414 -12.10 -18.51 -0.96
N ASN A 415 -13.08 -18.00 -0.22
CA ASN A 415 -14.49 -18.15 -0.46
C ASN A 415 -15.06 -16.75 -0.38
N ALA A 416 -15.49 -16.19 -1.51
CA ALA A 416 -15.82 -14.76 -1.57
C ALA A 416 -16.88 -14.37 -0.51
N GLY A 417 -17.82 -15.27 -0.18
CA GLY A 417 -18.84 -15.03 0.84
C GLY A 417 -18.26 -14.93 2.25
N ASN A 418 -17.36 -15.83 2.62
CA ASN A 418 -16.64 -15.77 3.89
C ASN A 418 -15.74 -14.52 3.93
N ASP A 419 -15.02 -14.23 2.86
CA ASP A 419 -14.10 -13.09 2.77
C ASP A 419 -14.83 -11.75 2.88
N ALA A 420 -16.03 -11.64 2.29
CA ALA A 420 -16.91 -10.49 2.49
C ALA A 420 -17.41 -10.35 3.93
N TYR A 421 -17.76 -11.46 4.60
CA TYR A 421 -18.14 -11.44 6.02
C TYR A 421 -16.96 -11.00 6.90
N TYR A 422 -15.78 -11.55 6.69
CA TYR A 422 -14.59 -11.19 7.46
C TYR A 422 -14.11 -9.76 7.17
N THR A 423 -14.30 -9.27 5.94
CA THR A 423 -14.10 -7.85 5.61
C THR A 423 -15.03 -6.95 6.42
N MET A 424 -16.31 -7.32 6.59
CA MET A 424 -17.22 -6.62 7.51
C MET A 424 -16.68 -6.64 8.95
N GLU A 425 -16.27 -7.81 9.46
CA GLU A 425 -15.78 -7.91 10.84
C GLU A 425 -14.56 -7.00 11.06
N ILE A 426 -13.61 -6.97 10.11
CA ILE A 426 -12.46 -6.05 10.15
C ILE A 426 -12.91 -4.60 10.14
N PHE A 427 -13.80 -4.22 9.20
CA PHE A 427 -14.31 -2.85 9.12
C PHE A 427 -14.93 -2.41 10.45
N LYS A 428 -15.79 -3.27 11.02
CA LYS A 428 -16.48 -3.07 12.28
C LYS A 428 -15.49 -2.86 13.44
N GLU A 429 -14.53 -3.77 13.60
CA GLU A 429 -13.52 -3.70 14.65
C GLU A 429 -12.64 -2.45 14.54
N LEU A 430 -12.19 -2.11 13.33
CA LEU A 430 -11.35 -0.94 13.11
C LEU A 430 -12.10 0.34 13.47
N VAL A 431 -13.33 0.51 12.97
CA VAL A 431 -14.13 1.71 13.21
C VAL A 431 -14.48 1.88 14.68
N TRP A 432 -14.81 0.79 15.39
CA TRP A 432 -15.11 0.85 16.82
C TRP A 432 -13.89 1.07 17.71
N LYS A 433 -12.73 0.49 17.37
CA LYS A 433 -11.49 0.72 18.12
C LYS A 433 -11.02 2.17 18.06
N GLY A 434 -11.33 2.88 16.97
CA GLY A 434 -10.87 4.25 16.80
C GLY A 434 -9.45 4.34 16.24
N LEU A 435 -8.98 5.57 16.01
CA LEU A 435 -7.55 5.83 15.86
C LEU A 435 -6.86 5.69 17.23
N PRO A 436 -5.58 5.30 17.28
CA PRO A 436 -4.82 5.28 18.53
C PRO A 436 -4.87 6.64 19.22
N SER A 437 -5.06 6.64 20.54
CA SER A 437 -5.08 7.85 21.37
C SER A 437 -3.69 8.52 21.36
N GLY A 438 -3.43 9.43 20.41
CA GLY A 438 -2.20 10.23 20.40
C GLY A 438 -1.51 10.49 19.06
N THR A 439 -2.20 10.38 17.91
CA THR A 439 -1.66 10.82 16.61
C THR A 439 -1.83 12.31 16.37
#